data_AF-R6QJ96-F1
#
_entry.id   AF-R6QJ96-F1
#
_cell.length_a   1.000
_cell.length_b   1.000
_cell.length_c   1.000
_cell.angle_alpha   90.00
_cell.angle_beta   90.00
_cell.angle_gamma   90.00
#
_symmetry.space_group_name_H-M   'P 1'
#
loop_
_entity.id
_entity.type
_entity.pdbx_description
1 polymer ?
#
loop_
_entity_poly.entity_id
_entity_poly.type
_entity_poly.pdbx_seq_one_letter_code
_entity_poly.pdbx_strand_id
1 'polypeptide(L)'
;MHKESFENAINLLKEEKSIGIFPEGTRNKTDQLLLPLRKGTTLLAKKTNAKIIPFAITGKYRPFGGLTIEFGEPIDVTNMDTTEANTVLTEKIMDLLLKRIGDKK
;
A
#
# COMPACT_ATOMS: atom_id res chain seq x y z
N MET A 1 0.14 -5.63 13.41
CA MET A 1 -1.32 -5.81 13.32
C MET A 1 -1.70 -6.77 14.42
N HIS A 2 -2.73 -6.45 15.20
CA HIS A 2 -3.21 -7.35 16.25
C HIS A 2 -3.85 -8.57 15.59
N LYS A 3 -3.74 -9.74 16.24
CA LYS A 3 -4.18 -11.03 15.69
C LYS A 3 -5.66 -11.00 15.28
N GLU A 4 -6.51 -10.43 16.12
CA GLU A 4 -7.94 -10.29 15.86
C GLU A 4 -8.25 -9.44 14.62
N SER A 5 -7.56 -8.29 14.47
CA SER A 5 -7.73 -7.43 13.29
C SER A 5 -7.30 -8.12 12.00
N PHE A 6 -6.31 -8.99 12.06
CA PHE A 6 -5.84 -9.75 10.90
C PHE A 6 -6.86 -10.82 10.46
N GLU A 7 -7.43 -11.57 11.41
CA GLU A 7 -8.48 -12.55 11.11
C GLU A 7 -9.74 -11.86 10.56
N ASN A 8 -10.13 -10.73 11.14
CA ASN A 8 -11.24 -9.94 10.63
C ASN A 8 -10.98 -9.45 9.19
N ALA A 9 -9.76 -9.01 8.90
CA ALA A 9 -9.38 -8.62 7.54
C ALA A 9 -9.44 -9.80 6.55
N ILE A 10 -9.04 -11.01 6.97
CA ILE A 10 -9.17 -12.22 6.14
C ILE A 10 -10.64 -12.50 5.83
N ASN A 11 -11.53 -12.43 6.83
CA ASN A 11 -12.96 -12.68 6.64
C ASN A 11 -13.59 -11.66 5.68
N LEU A 12 -13.30 -10.38 5.86
CA LEU A 12 -13.79 -9.32 4.97
C LEU A 12 -13.35 -9.55 3.51
N LEU A 13 -12.10 -9.92 3.27
CA LEU A 13 -11.61 -10.18 1.91
C LEU A 13 -12.26 -11.43 1.29
N LYS A 14 -12.53 -12.47 2.09
CA LYS A 14 -13.27 -13.66 1.65
C LYS A 14 -14.74 -13.38 1.33
N GLU A 15 -15.32 -12.35 1.94
CA GLU A 15 -16.66 -11.83 1.63
C GLU A 15 -16.65 -10.86 0.43
N GLU A 16 -15.59 -10.87 -0.39
CA GLU A 16 -15.43 -10.00 -1.57
C GLU A 16 -15.45 -8.49 -1.26
N LYS A 17 -15.12 -8.11 -0.02
CA LYS A 17 -14.99 -6.71 0.39
C LYS A 17 -13.58 -6.17 0.16
N SER A 18 -13.43 -4.85 0.19
CA SER A 18 -12.14 -4.17 0.05
C SER A 18 -11.62 -3.64 1.39
N ILE A 19 -10.30 -3.60 1.55
CA ILE A 19 -9.62 -3.07 2.75
C ILE A 19 -8.55 -2.07 2.34
N GLY A 20 -8.59 -0.87 2.95
CA GLY A 20 -7.50 0.11 2.86
C GLY A 20 -6.44 -0.13 3.93
N ILE A 21 -5.18 -0.23 3.54
CA ILE A 21 -4.06 -0.48 4.46
C ILE A 21 -2.96 0.54 4.19
N PHE A 22 -2.46 1.17 5.25
CA PHE A 22 -1.22 1.94 5.23
C PHE A 22 -0.07 1.04 5.70
N PRO A 23 0.75 0.50 4.78
CA PRO A 23 1.67 -0.60 5.09
C PRO A 23 2.82 -0.22 6.03
N GLU A 24 3.14 1.07 6.20
CA GLU A 24 4.11 1.55 7.20
C GLU A 24 3.57 1.37 8.64
N GLY A 25 2.26 1.47 8.82
CA GLY A 25 1.57 1.36 10.11
C GLY A 25 1.91 2.48 11.10
N THR A 26 2.56 3.55 10.65
CA THR A 26 2.91 4.73 11.45
C THR A 26 3.00 5.96 10.55
N ARG A 27 3.06 7.15 11.15
CA ARG A 27 3.39 8.38 10.41
C ARG A 27 4.90 8.44 10.20
N ASN A 28 5.32 8.66 8.97
CA ASN A 28 6.70 9.01 8.66
C ASN A 28 7.01 10.44 9.15
N LYS A 29 8.01 10.56 10.03
CA LYS A 29 8.50 11.83 10.60
C LYS A 29 9.94 12.12 10.18
N THR A 30 10.42 11.41 9.17
CA THR A 30 11.79 11.50 8.65
C THR A 30 11.77 12.08 7.24
N ASP A 31 12.95 12.36 6.69
CA ASP A 31 13.10 12.80 5.29
C ASP A 31 13.03 11.64 4.28
N GLN A 32 12.78 10.41 4.74
CA GLN A 32 12.57 9.26 3.85
C GLN A 32 11.25 9.44 3.09
N LEU A 33 11.24 9.09 1.80
CA LEU A 33 10.04 9.16 0.98
C LEU A 33 9.00 8.10 1.37
N LEU A 34 9.46 6.91 1.76
CA LEU A 34 8.64 5.77 2.16
C LEU A 34 9.37 4.98 3.24
N LEU A 35 8.69 4.66 4.34
CA LEU A 35 9.26 3.79 5.37
C LEU A 35 9.21 2.31 4.96
N PRO A 36 10.02 1.44 5.58
CA PRO A 36 9.93 0.00 5.33
C PRO A 36 8.52 -0.54 5.55
N LEU A 37 7.99 -1.22 4.53
CA LEU A 37 6.64 -1.76 4.57
C LEU A 37 6.56 -2.98 5.51
N ARG A 38 5.53 -3.02 6.34
CA ARG A 38 5.19 -4.22 7.10
C ARG A 38 4.61 -5.27 6.17
N LYS A 39 5.01 -6.53 6.36
CA LYS A 39 4.57 -7.70 5.57
C LYS A 39 3.08 -8.06 5.71
N GLY A 40 2.31 -7.33 6.53
CA GLY A 40 0.91 -7.66 6.81
C GLY A 40 0.02 -7.64 5.56
N THR A 41 0.22 -6.65 4.69
CA THR A 41 -0.54 -6.51 3.43
C THR A 41 -0.29 -7.68 2.48
N THR A 42 0.97 -8.06 2.25
CA THR A 42 1.31 -9.16 1.34
C THR A 42 0.89 -10.51 1.91
N LEU A 43 0.96 -10.71 3.24
CA LEU A 43 0.44 -11.89 3.90
C LEU A 43 -1.09 -12.02 3.79
N LEU A 44 -1.84 -10.90 3.92
CA LEU A 44 -3.29 -10.90 3.72
C LEU A 44 -3.65 -11.31 2.31
N ALA A 45 -3.04 -10.66 1.32
CA ALA A 45 -3.26 -10.94 -0.10
C ALA A 45 -2.98 -12.41 -0.44
N LYS A 46 -1.83 -12.96 0.00
CA LYS A 46 -1.51 -14.38 -0.19
C LYS A 46 -2.49 -15.34 0.48
N LYS A 47 -3.01 -15.01 1.66
CA LYS A 47 -3.96 -15.88 2.38
C LYS A 47 -5.36 -15.88 1.79
N THR A 48 -5.70 -14.86 1.01
CA THR A 48 -7.06 -14.61 0.51
C THR A 48 -7.15 -14.63 -1.01
N ASN A 49 -6.01 -14.78 -1.70
CA ASN A 49 -5.87 -14.57 -3.15
C ASN A 49 -6.37 -13.20 -3.62
N ALA A 50 -6.42 -12.21 -2.72
CA ALA A 50 -6.81 -10.85 -3.06
C ALA A 50 -5.69 -10.13 -3.82
N LYS A 51 -6.07 -9.37 -4.85
CA LYS A 51 -5.14 -8.48 -5.55
C LYS A 51 -4.85 -7.24 -4.69
N ILE A 52 -3.61 -6.75 -4.75
CA ILE A 52 -3.21 -5.51 -4.07
C ILE A 52 -3.24 -4.38 -5.10
N ILE A 53 -3.97 -3.31 -4.82
CA ILE A 53 -3.93 -2.09 -5.64
C ILE A 53 -3.06 -1.07 -4.89
N PRO A 54 -1.82 -0.79 -5.36
CA PRO A 54 -0.98 0.21 -4.73
C PRO A 54 -1.58 1.60 -4.96
N PHE A 55 -1.44 2.49 -3.98
CA PHE A 55 -1.86 3.87 -4.13
C PHE A 55 -0.88 4.81 -3.44
N ALA A 56 -0.78 6.04 -3.95
CA ALA A 56 0.01 7.11 -3.38
C ALA A 56 -0.85 8.35 -3.18
N ILE A 57 -0.64 9.02 -2.05
CA ILE A 57 -1.28 10.31 -1.74
C ILE A 57 -0.19 11.38 -1.79
N THR A 58 -0.42 12.40 -2.60
CA THR A 58 0.55 13.47 -2.83
C THR A 58 -0.14 14.83 -2.78
N GLY A 59 0.66 15.88 -2.60
CA GLY A 59 0.17 17.26 -2.54
C GLY A 59 0.42 17.93 -1.20
N LYS A 60 -0.10 19.16 -1.03
CA LYS A 60 0.12 19.94 0.18
C LYS A 60 -1.15 19.91 1.03
N TYR A 61 -1.03 19.39 2.25
CA TYR A 61 -2.11 19.41 3.24
C TYR A 61 -2.33 20.81 3.82
N ARG A 62 -2.86 21.72 3.00
CA ARG A 62 -3.19 23.12 3.34
C ARG A 62 -4.39 23.60 2.49
N PRO A 63 -5.12 24.65 2.92
CA PRO A 63 -6.14 25.27 2.07
C PRO A 63 -5.59 25.59 0.68
N PHE A 64 -6.31 25.19 -0.38
CA PHE A 64 -5.91 25.33 -1.78
C PHE A 64 -4.62 24.57 -2.17
N GLY A 65 -4.14 23.66 -1.32
CA GLY A 65 -2.89 22.91 -1.56
C GLY A 65 -3.03 21.73 -2.53
N GLY A 66 -4.26 21.25 -2.75
CA GLY A 66 -4.60 20.11 -3.59
C GLY A 66 -4.04 18.79 -3.03
N LEU A 67 -4.91 17.81 -2.78
CA LEU A 67 -4.50 16.43 -2.54
C LEU A 67 -4.85 15.61 -3.77
N THR A 68 -3.90 14.80 -4.23
CA THR A 68 -4.08 13.87 -5.34
C THR A 68 -3.86 12.46 -4.80
N ILE A 69 -4.80 11.57 -5.10
CA ILE A 69 -4.66 10.13 -4.83
C ILE A 69 -4.54 9.46 -6.19
N GLU A 70 -3.47 8.69 -6.37
CA GLU A 70 -3.23 7.91 -7.59
C GLU A 70 -3.21 6.44 -7.24
N PHE A 71 -3.94 5.63 -8.02
CA PHE A 71 -3.98 4.19 -7.91
C PHE A 71 -3.14 3.59 -9.05
N GLY A 72 -2.28 2.63 -8.72
CA GLY A 72 -1.52 1.88 -9.70
C GLY A 72 -2.22 0.61 -10.14
N GLU A 73 -1.52 -0.18 -10.96
CA GLU A 73 -2.04 -1.44 -11.48
C GLU A 73 -2.20 -2.51 -10.38
N PRO A 74 -3.25 -3.36 -10.44
CA PRO A 74 -3.42 -4.47 -9.52
C PRO A 74 -2.25 -5.45 -9.56
N ILE A 75 -1.73 -5.82 -8.39
CA ILE A 75 -0.63 -6.78 -8.21
C ILE A 75 -1.22 -8.08 -7.69
N ASP A 76 -0.92 -9.19 -8.39
CA ASP A 76 -1.17 -10.53 -7.89
C ASP A 76 0.12 -11.08 -7.26
N VAL A 77 0.04 -11.39 -5.96
CA VAL A 77 1.18 -11.87 -5.16
C VAL A 77 1.04 -13.33 -4.76
N THR A 78 0.03 -14.05 -5.27
CA THR A 78 -0.29 -15.43 -4.87
C THR A 78 0.90 -16.38 -5.07
N ASN A 79 1.60 -16.24 -6.19
CA ASN A 79 2.73 -17.08 -6.59
C ASN A 79 4.12 -16.53 -6.19
N MET A 80 4.17 -15.37 -5.53
CA MET A 80 5.42 -14.74 -5.10
C MET A 80 5.76 -15.15 -3.68
N ASP A 81 7.03 -15.15 -3.30
CA ASP A 81 7.37 -15.24 -1.87
C ASP A 81 6.98 -13.93 -1.14
N THR A 82 6.84 -13.98 0.19
CA THR A 82 6.36 -12.82 0.96
C THR A 82 7.31 -11.62 0.91
N THR A 83 8.62 -11.89 0.80
CA THR A 83 9.65 -10.85 0.72
C THR A 83 9.65 -10.23 -0.68
N GLU A 84 9.65 -11.04 -1.72
CA GLU A 84 9.49 -10.63 -3.12
C GLU A 84 8.24 -9.78 -3.30
N ALA A 85 7.08 -10.26 -2.85
CA ALA A 85 5.82 -9.52 -2.91
C ALA A 85 5.90 -8.15 -2.22
N ASN A 86 6.65 -8.05 -1.11
CA ASN A 86 6.81 -6.80 -0.38
C ASN A 86 7.75 -5.83 -1.12
N THR A 87 8.78 -6.36 -1.76
CA THR A 87 9.68 -5.58 -2.63
C THR A 87 8.89 -5.02 -3.81
N VAL A 88 8.15 -5.86 -4.54
CA VAL A 88 7.32 -5.44 -5.68
C VAL A 88 6.32 -4.37 -5.26
N LEU A 89 5.63 -4.56 -4.14
CA LEU A 89 4.68 -3.56 -3.61
C LEU A 89 5.39 -2.23 -3.28
N THR A 90 6.58 -2.30 -2.68
CA THR A 90 7.38 -1.12 -2.33
C THR A 90 7.79 -0.35 -3.57
N GLU A 91 8.29 -1.03 -4.60
CA GLU A 91 8.68 -0.44 -5.88
C GLU A 91 7.50 0.26 -6.55
N LYS A 92 6.34 -0.40 -6.63
CA LYS A 92 5.14 0.21 -7.24
C LYS A 92 4.65 1.44 -6.50
N ILE A 93 4.68 1.45 -5.17
CA ILE A 93 4.32 2.65 -4.39
C ILE A 93 5.35 3.76 -4.62
N MET A 94 6.64 3.42 -4.70
CA MET A 94 7.72 4.36 -4.97
C MET A 94 7.57 5.01 -6.35
N ASP A 95 7.27 4.22 -7.38
CA ASP A 95 7.00 4.70 -8.74
C ASP A 95 5.87 5.73 -8.75
N LEU A 96 4.76 5.45 -8.05
CA LEU A 96 3.62 6.37 -7.93
C LEU A 96 4.01 7.68 -7.22
N LEU A 97 4.79 7.59 -6.14
CA LEU A 97 5.26 8.77 -5.42
C LEU A 97 6.21 9.63 -6.27
N LEU A 98 7.17 8.98 -6.96
CA LEU A 98 8.19 9.66 -7.75
C LEU A 98 7.62 10.29 -9.02
N LYS A 99 6.70 9.61 -9.71
CA LYS A 99 6.01 10.15 -10.90
C LYS A 99 5.47 11.55 -10.63
N ARG A 100 4.77 11.72 -9.50
CA ARG A 100 4.17 12.99 -9.14
C ARG A 100 5.16 14.05 -8.66
N ILE A 101 6.26 13.63 -8.03
CA ILE A 101 7.33 14.56 -7.64
C ILE A 101 8.05 15.08 -8.89
N GLY A 102 8.30 14.21 -9.88
CA GLY A 102 8.94 14.54 -11.16
C GLY A 102 8.07 15.35 -12.13
N ASP A 103 6.75 15.20 -12.06
CA ASP A 103 5.78 15.97 -12.86
C ASP A 103 5.69 17.46 -12.46
N LYS A 104 6.40 17.89 -11.41
CA LYS A 104 6.63 19.31 -11.12
C LYS A 104 7.71 19.88 -12.06
N LYS A 105 7.39 20.03 -13.35
CA LYS A 105 8.06 20.96 -14.25
C LYS A 105 7.16 22.15 -14.53
#